data_AF-A0A355AHJ4-F1
#
_entry.id   AF-A0A355AHJ4-F1
#
_cell.length_a   1.000
_cell.length_b   1.000
_cell.length_c   1.000
_cell.angle_alpha   90.00
_cell.angle_beta   90.00
_cell.angle_gamma   90.00
#
_symmetry.space_group_name_H-M   'P 1'
#
loop_
_entity.id
_entity.type
_entity.pdbx_description
1 polymer ?
#
loop_
_entity_poly.entity_id
_entity_poly.type
_entity_poly.pdbx_seq_one_letter_code
_entity_poly.pdbx_strand_id
1 'polypeptide(L)'
;MNHLQKKPVMASPRLRMQARKALADLDDMRLRQLLETARRVERYAVGRTEQSVANALGKPLIFVRAMIALWKSAGELETKRARAKFLKNYGKKKVRVLYQALEASR
;
A
#
# COMPACT_ATOMS: atom_id res chain seq x y z
N MET A 1 6.75 28.14 37.87
CA MET A 1 6.26 27.96 36.49
C MET A 1 7.45 27.72 35.58
N ASN A 2 7.72 26.46 35.20
CA ASN A 2 8.89 26.11 34.38
C ASN A 2 8.53 26.18 32.89
N HIS A 3 8.96 27.25 32.21
CA HIS A 3 8.92 27.34 30.76
C HIS A 3 10.06 26.49 30.19
N LEU A 4 9.83 25.19 30.06
CA LEU A 4 10.64 24.31 29.19
C LEU A 4 10.42 24.77 27.74
N GLN A 5 11.24 25.71 27.29
CA GLN A 5 11.38 26.04 25.88
C GLN A 5 11.79 24.76 25.14
N LYS A 6 10.83 24.12 24.49
CA LYS A 6 11.09 23.02 23.54
C LYS A 6 11.86 23.62 22.37
N LYS A 7 13.19 23.66 22.47
CA LYS A 7 14.06 23.97 21.33
C LYS A 7 13.71 22.96 20.22
N PRO A 8 13.42 23.40 18.98
CA PRO A 8 13.17 22.47 17.89
C PRO A 8 14.44 21.67 17.67
N VAL A 9 14.41 20.38 18.00
CA VAL A 9 15.50 19.46 17.68
C VAL A 9 15.55 19.35 16.17
N MET A 10 16.42 20.16 15.55
CA MET A 10 16.69 20.02 14.12
C MET A 10 17.35 18.66 13.89
N ALA A 11 16.56 17.70 13.42
CA ALA A 11 17.06 16.38 13.03
C ALA A 11 18.26 16.55 12.08
N SER A 12 19.36 15.86 12.36
CA SER A 12 20.56 15.90 11.54
C SER A 12 20.27 15.43 10.10
N PRO A 13 20.99 15.92 9.08
CA PRO A 13 20.76 15.49 7.69
C PRO A 13 20.83 13.97 7.50
N ARG A 14 21.74 13.30 8.21
CA ARG A 14 21.86 11.83 8.23
C ARG A 14 20.59 11.16 8.73
N LEU A 15 20.02 11.64 9.84
CA LEU A 15 18.79 11.10 10.43
C LEU A 15 17.59 11.30 9.50
N ARG A 16 17.47 12.48 8.85
CA ARG A 16 16.41 12.72 7.85
C ARG A 16 16.52 11.78 6.66
N MET A 17 17.74 11.52 6.18
CA MET A 17 17.97 10.59 5.07
C MET A 17 17.56 9.16 5.46
N GLN A 18 17.96 8.69 6.65
CA GLN A 18 17.60 7.37 7.15
C GLN A 18 16.08 7.22 7.30
N ALA A 19 15.40 8.22 7.86
CA ALA A 19 13.94 8.21 7.99
C ALA A 19 13.24 8.13 6.63
N ARG A 20 13.73 8.85 5.62
CA ARG A 20 13.20 8.79 4.24
C ARG A 20 13.39 7.41 3.62
N LYS A 21 14.55 6.78 3.84
CA LYS A 21 14.84 5.42 3.35
C LYS A 21 13.91 4.41 4.00
N ALA A 22 13.79 4.42 5.33
CA ALA A 22 12.90 3.54 6.08
C ALA A 22 11.44 3.69 5.61
N LEU A 23 10.96 4.91 5.40
CA LEU A 23 9.61 5.15 4.90
C LEU A 23 9.40 4.62 3.47
N ALA A 24 10.41 4.76 2.60
CA ALA A 24 10.35 4.21 1.24
C ALA A 24 10.33 2.67 1.25
N ASP A 25 11.11 2.04 2.13
CA ASP A 25 11.13 0.58 2.28
C ASP A 25 9.78 0.07 2.83
N LEU A 26 9.17 0.77 3.79
CA LEU A 26 7.82 0.46 4.27
C LEU A 26 6.77 0.58 3.16
N ASP A 27 6.82 1.62 2.34
CA ASP A 27 5.89 1.76 1.23
C ASP A 27 6.09 0.66 0.16
N ASP A 28 7.32 0.19 -0.07
CA ASP A 28 7.61 -0.96 -0.95
C ASP A 28 7.00 -2.26 -0.39
N MET A 29 7.17 -2.51 0.91
CA MET A 29 6.58 -3.68 1.58
C MET A 29 5.05 -3.69 1.50
N ARG A 30 4.41 -2.54 1.78
CA ARG A 30 2.95 -2.39 1.66
C ARG A 30 2.46 -2.68 0.25
N LEU A 31 3.14 -2.14 -0.75
CA LEU A 31 2.81 -2.40 -2.15
C LEU A 31 2.93 -3.88 -2.48
N ARG A 32 3.99 -4.56 -2.06
CA ARG A 32 4.17 -6.00 -2.28
C ARG A 32 3.01 -6.82 -1.72
N GLN A 33 2.63 -6.60 -0.47
CA GLN A 33 1.52 -7.31 0.16
C GLN A 33 0.17 -7.03 -0.55
N LEU A 34 -0.04 -5.78 -0.98
CA LEU A 34 -1.22 -5.44 -1.76
C LEU A 34 -1.24 -6.12 -3.13
N LEU A 35 -0.11 -6.19 -3.83
CA LEU A 35 -0.02 -6.87 -5.13
C LEU A 35 -0.24 -8.38 -5.01
N GLU A 36 0.30 -9.01 -3.98
CA GLU A 36 0.04 -10.42 -3.69
C GLU A 36 -1.45 -10.67 -3.43
N THR A 37 -2.07 -9.80 -2.63
CA THR A 37 -3.51 -9.88 -2.36
C THR A 37 -4.32 -9.64 -3.63
N ALA A 38 -3.97 -8.61 -4.40
CA ALA A 38 -4.64 -8.25 -5.64
C ALA A 38 -4.57 -9.37 -6.67
N ARG A 39 -3.42 -10.05 -6.79
CA ARG A 39 -3.25 -11.25 -7.61
C ARG A 39 -4.19 -12.38 -7.18
N ARG A 40 -4.30 -12.63 -5.87
CA ARG A 40 -5.20 -13.68 -5.34
C ARG A 40 -6.67 -13.35 -5.64
N VAL A 41 -7.07 -12.11 -5.39
CA VAL A 41 -8.43 -11.62 -5.69
C VAL A 41 -8.74 -11.74 -7.17
N GLU A 42 -7.81 -11.31 -8.03
CA GLU A 42 -8.01 -11.35 -9.48
C GLU A 42 -8.13 -12.79 -10.00
N ARG A 43 -7.24 -13.70 -9.58
CA ARG A 43 -7.35 -15.13 -9.92
C ARG A 43 -8.66 -15.74 -9.46
N TYR A 44 -9.14 -15.35 -8.28
CA TYR A 44 -10.42 -15.82 -7.76
C TYR A 44 -11.62 -15.21 -8.51
N ALA A 45 -11.45 -14.02 -9.09
CA ALA A 45 -12.50 -13.34 -9.84
C ALA A 45 -12.70 -13.89 -11.26
N VAL A 46 -11.78 -14.70 -11.80
CA VAL A 46 -11.92 -15.31 -13.12
C VAL A 46 -13.21 -16.14 -13.20
N GLY A 47 -14.10 -15.76 -14.13
CA GLY A 47 -15.40 -16.42 -14.31
C GLY A 47 -16.43 -16.13 -13.21
N ARG A 48 -16.17 -15.17 -12.30
CA ARG A 48 -17.07 -14.79 -11.20
C ARG A 48 -17.41 -13.30 -11.25
N THR A 49 -18.56 -12.94 -10.71
CA THR A 49 -18.92 -11.53 -10.50
C THR A 49 -18.16 -10.96 -9.31
N GLU A 50 -17.83 -9.67 -9.34
CA GLU A 50 -17.14 -9.00 -8.24
C GLU A 50 -17.89 -9.12 -6.90
N GLN A 51 -19.23 -9.14 -6.95
CA GLN A 51 -20.07 -9.34 -5.76
C GLN A 51 -19.92 -10.75 -5.17
N SER A 52 -19.87 -11.78 -6.01
CA SER A 52 -19.63 -13.16 -5.56
C SER A 52 -18.25 -13.28 -4.89
N VAL A 53 -17.23 -12.65 -5.47
CA VAL A 53 -15.88 -12.58 -4.90
C VAL A 53 -15.88 -11.87 -3.55
N ALA A 54 -16.57 -10.73 -3.44
CA ALA A 54 -16.69 -9.97 -2.20
C ALA A 54 -17.33 -10.80 -1.09
N ASN A 55 -18.43 -11.47 -1.39
CA ASN A 55 -19.13 -12.35 -0.45
C ASN A 55 -18.23 -13.53 -0.01
N ALA A 56 -17.56 -14.19 -0.96
CA ALA A 56 -16.71 -15.34 -0.67
C ALA A 56 -15.47 -14.98 0.17
N LEU A 57 -14.91 -13.79 -0.04
CA LEU A 57 -13.76 -13.31 0.72
C LEU A 57 -14.14 -12.63 2.04
N GLY A 58 -15.44 -12.43 2.30
CA GLY A 58 -15.92 -11.66 3.45
C GLY A 58 -15.41 -10.21 3.43
N LYS A 59 -15.21 -9.62 2.25
CA LYS A 59 -14.66 -8.26 2.09
C LYS A 59 -15.70 -7.33 1.47
N PRO A 60 -15.63 -6.02 1.76
CA PRO A 60 -16.45 -5.04 1.06
C PRO A 60 -16.23 -5.09 -0.47
N LEU A 61 -17.30 -4.96 -1.25
CA LEU A 61 -17.22 -4.93 -2.73
C LEU A 61 -16.23 -3.87 -3.23
N ILE A 62 -16.21 -2.70 -2.59
CA ILE A 62 -15.31 -1.60 -2.93
C ILE A 62 -13.84 -2.03 -2.79
N PHE A 63 -13.53 -2.84 -1.77
CA PHE A 63 -12.17 -3.38 -1.58
C PHE A 63 -11.79 -4.33 -2.71
N VAL A 64 -12.68 -5.26 -3.07
CA VAL A 64 -12.46 -6.20 -4.20
C VAL A 64 -12.21 -5.45 -5.50
N ARG A 65 -13.06 -4.47 -5.82
CA ARG A 65 -12.90 -3.60 -7.00
C ARG A 65 -11.55 -2.88 -6.99
N ALA A 66 -11.15 -2.34 -5.85
CA ALA A 66 -9.87 -1.67 -5.70
C ALA A 66 -8.68 -2.62 -5.92
N MET A 67 -8.76 -3.87 -5.45
CA MET A 67 -7.74 -4.88 -5.66
C MET A 67 -7.63 -5.29 -7.14
N ILE A 68 -8.76 -5.51 -7.82
CA ILE A 68 -8.78 -5.82 -9.25
C ILE A 68 -8.20 -4.65 -10.06
N ALA A 69 -8.60 -3.42 -9.75
CA ALA A 69 -8.08 -2.22 -10.41
C ALA A 69 -6.58 -2.02 -10.15
N LEU A 70 -6.11 -2.27 -8.93
CA LEU A 70 -4.69 -2.23 -8.58
C LEU A 70 -3.91 -3.25 -9.41
N TRP A 71 -4.39 -4.50 -9.50
CA TRP A 71 -3.73 -5.54 -10.28
C TRP A 71 -3.67 -5.18 -11.77
N LYS A 72 -4.79 -4.72 -12.36
CA LYS A 72 -4.83 -4.26 -13.76
C LYS A 72 -3.86 -3.11 -14.04
N SER A 73 -3.65 -2.22 -13.07
CA SER A 73 -2.76 -1.06 -13.23
C SER A 73 -1.28 -1.41 -13.06
N ALA A 74 -0.97 -2.34 -12.14
CA ALA A 74 0.40 -2.64 -11.75
C ALA A 74 0.97 -3.84 -12.51
N GLY A 75 0.17 -4.87 -12.76
CA GLY A 75 0.64 -6.17 -13.19
C GLY A 75 1.69 -6.75 -12.24
N GLU A 76 2.62 -7.51 -12.80
CA GLU A 76 3.75 -8.05 -12.07
C GLU A 76 4.88 -7.02 -11.97
N LEU A 77 5.17 -6.54 -10.75
CA LEU A 77 6.23 -5.58 -10.46
C LEU A 77 7.39 -6.26 -9.71
N GLU A 78 8.20 -7.01 -10.45
CA GLU A 78 9.26 -7.87 -9.90
C GLU A 78 10.40 -7.07 -9.26
N THR A 79 10.82 -5.97 -9.89
CA THR A 79 11.99 -5.21 -9.44
C THR A 79 11.63 -4.07 -8.48
N LYS A 80 12.55 -3.78 -7.55
CA LYS A 80 12.41 -2.63 -6.62
C LYS A 80 12.29 -1.30 -7.37
N ARG A 81 13.00 -1.16 -8.51
CA ARG A 81 12.92 0.03 -9.37
C ARG A 81 11.54 0.19 -10.00
N ALA A 82 10.95 -0.89 -10.51
CA ALA A 82 9.60 -0.87 -11.08
C ALA A 82 8.56 -0.47 -10.03
N ARG A 83 8.62 -1.07 -8.82
CA ARG A 83 7.74 -0.71 -7.70
C ARG A 83 7.90 0.74 -7.25
N ALA A 84 9.13 1.25 -7.16
CA ALA A 84 9.37 2.65 -6.83
C ALA A 84 8.79 3.61 -7.89
N LYS A 85 8.95 3.28 -9.18
CA LYS A 85 8.35 4.05 -10.29
C LYS A 85 6.82 4.01 -10.22
N PHE A 86 6.24 2.84 -9.97
CA PHE A 86 4.80 2.68 -9.80
C PHE A 86 4.29 3.50 -8.61
N LEU A 87 4.94 3.44 -7.44
CA LEU A 87 4.57 4.24 -6.27
C LEU A 87 4.60 5.74 -6.53
N LYS A 88 5.55 6.21 -7.34
CA LYS A 88 5.65 7.62 -7.74
C LYS A 88 4.45 8.04 -8.60
N ASN A 89 4.00 7.19 -9.52
CA ASN A 89 2.93 7.51 -10.47
C ASN A 89 1.53 7.25 -9.87
N TYR A 90 1.34 6.09 -9.24
CA TYR A 90 0.06 5.67 -8.65
C TYR A 90 -0.27 6.45 -7.37
N GLY A 91 0.75 6.79 -6.59
CA GLY A 91 0.64 7.61 -5.39
C GLY A 91 0.75 6.80 -4.10
N LYS A 92 1.78 7.11 -3.30
CA LYS A 92 2.06 6.47 -2.00
C LYS A 92 0.88 6.57 -1.01
N LYS A 93 0.17 7.71 -0.98
CA LYS A 93 -1.00 7.89 -0.09
C LYS A 93 -2.11 6.89 -0.40
N LYS A 94 -2.39 6.64 -1.68
CA LYS A 94 -3.40 5.66 -2.10
C LYS A 94 -3.02 4.25 -1.65
N VAL A 95 -1.76 3.86 -1.85
CA VAL A 95 -1.24 2.56 -1.39
C VAL A 95 -1.37 2.40 0.12
N ARG A 96 -1.05 3.43 0.91
CA ARG A 96 -1.20 3.38 2.37
C ARG A 96 -2.65 3.21 2.82
N VAL A 97 -3.59 3.90 2.18
CA VAL A 97 -5.03 3.76 2.48
C VAL A 97 -5.53 2.36 2.13
N LEU A 98 -5.18 1.84 0.95
CA LEU A 98 -5.55 0.48 0.55
C LEU A 98 -4.95 -0.56 1.50
N TYR A 99 -3.71 -0.36 1.95
CA TYR A 99 -3.05 -1.22 2.91
C TYR A 99 -3.77 -1.23 4.26
N GLN A 100 -4.17 -0.06 4.75
CA GLN A 100 -4.95 0.03 6.00
C GLN A 100 -6.29 -0.69 5.88
N ALA A 101 -6.98 -0.59 4.74
CA ALA A 101 -8.22 -1.32 4.50
C ALA A 101 -8.01 -2.85 4.49
N LEU A 102 -6.87 -3.31 3.95
CA LEU A 102 -6.47 -4.72 3.99
C LEU A 102 -6.27 -5.21 5.44
N GLU A 103 -5.49 -4.46 6.23
CA GLU A 103 -5.20 -4.82 7.63
C GLU A 103 -6.44 -4.73 8.52
N ALA A 104 -7.30 -3.73 8.34
CA ALA A 104 -8.55 -3.59 9.09
C ALA A 104 -9.57 -4.71 8.83
N SER A 105 -9.34 -5.49 7.77
CA SER A 105 -10.20 -6.61 7.40
C SER A 105 -9.60 -7.98 7.80
N ARG A 106 -8.41 -8.01 8.41
CA ARG A 106 -7.80 -9.25 8.96
C ARG A 106 -8.39 -9.55 10.32
#